data_AF-A0A6H9KGM7-F1
#
_entry.id   AF-A0A6H9KGM7-F1
#
_cell.length_a   1.000
_cell.length_b   1.000
_cell.length_c   1.000
_cell.angle_alpha   90.00
_cell.angle_beta   90.00
_cell.angle_gamma   90.00
#
_symmetry.space_group_name_H-M   'P 1'
#
loop_
_entity.id
_entity.type
_entity.pdbx_description
1 polymer ?
#
loop_
_entity_poly.entity_id
_entity_poly.type
_entity_poly.pdbx_seq_one_letter_code
_entity_poly.pdbx_strand_id
1 'polypeptide(L)'
;MTINFIPQQLKSDHLFLLIGANTLPNWIAANLLLQENGQLYLIHSQETYVTTQQLATRFVEHEFKQPIYIDVSDGSDAQQIYRNVATAVKRIRDGHIGLNYSGGTKVMAVQSYRAVEDELAFTNQSPVFSYLNARTLELCFDGKHPLIFVGDNIQLTIKDFFYLHFGKDWAWEQSPTQQVIAQPIIDELVKVHNRDYDYRLWKDQFKILNQQKGKVTLEWHERLTPLAQAIAADLPLTSTVQQVCDQQTWPFEKPTQLVNWLEGKWLESYVLSVLQTNKARYGIYDFGQGLEARTTGERIEVDVIATKGYQFHLLSCYEGSNKNRAKEHLFEAYMRATQIGGEEACTVLICQTEEPESLEHDAALLWQAHDRIKVFGRRDLEDLADLLEDWFNRKMRRR
;
A
#
# COMPACT_ATOMS: atom_id res chain seq x y z
N MET A 1 8.62 -21.03 1.24
CA MET A 1 7.23 -20.53 1.15
C MET A 1 6.30 -21.71 1.20
N THR A 2 5.64 -21.93 2.33
CA THR A 2 4.48 -22.81 2.39
C THR A 2 3.36 -22.07 1.67
N ILE A 3 2.97 -22.53 0.48
CA ILE A 3 1.74 -22.05 -0.15
C ILE A 3 0.63 -22.47 0.82
N ASN A 4 0.03 -21.50 1.53
CA ASN A 4 -1.10 -21.78 2.41
C ASN A 4 -2.30 -22.13 1.52
N PHE A 5 -2.44 -23.41 1.21
CA PHE A 5 -3.50 -23.91 0.36
C PHE A 5 -4.83 -23.83 1.10
N ILE A 6 -5.83 -23.15 0.52
CA ILE A 6 -7.21 -23.22 1.01
C ILE A 6 -7.74 -24.64 0.73
N PRO A 7 -8.10 -25.44 1.76
CA PRO A 7 -8.63 -26.78 1.56
C PRO A 7 -9.83 -26.80 0.62
N GLN A 8 -9.94 -27.83 -0.24
CA GLN A 8 -10.98 -27.88 -1.26
C GLN A 8 -12.39 -27.84 -0.67
N GLN A 9 -12.60 -28.45 0.51
CA GLN A 9 -13.90 -28.41 1.19
C GLN A 9 -14.31 -27.01 1.70
N LEU A 10 -13.38 -26.06 1.73
CA LEU A 10 -13.66 -24.66 2.09
C LEU A 10 -13.84 -23.77 0.85
N LYS A 11 -13.74 -24.33 -0.36
CA LYS A 11 -14.02 -23.63 -1.61
C LYS A 11 -15.44 -23.91 -2.08
N SER A 12 -16.02 -22.98 -2.82
CA SER A 12 -17.43 -23.01 -3.23
C SER A 12 -17.60 -22.97 -4.74
N ASP A 13 -18.59 -23.73 -5.23
CA ASP A 13 -19.03 -23.67 -6.62
C ASP A 13 -19.82 -22.39 -6.89
N HIS A 14 -20.53 -21.89 -5.86
CA HIS A 14 -21.31 -20.67 -5.89
C HIS A 14 -20.85 -19.77 -4.74
N LEU A 15 -20.15 -18.69 -5.04
CA LEU A 15 -19.62 -17.78 -4.02
C LEU A 15 -20.35 -16.45 -4.04
N PHE A 16 -21.01 -16.15 -2.92
CA PHE A 16 -21.69 -14.89 -2.67
C PHE A 16 -20.74 -13.90 -2.01
N LEU A 17 -20.65 -12.70 -2.59
CA LEU A 17 -19.78 -11.62 -2.15
C LEU A 17 -20.62 -10.37 -1.89
N LEU A 18 -20.38 -9.71 -0.76
CA LEU A 18 -21.07 -8.46 -0.42
C LEU A 18 -20.22 -7.27 -0.89
N ILE A 19 -20.76 -6.47 -1.80
CA ILE A 19 -20.03 -5.32 -2.33
C ILE A 19 -20.22 -4.13 -1.40
N GLY A 20 -19.11 -3.63 -0.88
CA GLY A 20 -19.01 -2.36 -0.16
C GLY A 20 -18.16 -1.35 -0.92
N ALA A 21 -17.72 -0.30 -0.23
CA ALA A 21 -16.82 0.71 -0.79
C ALA A 21 -15.41 0.16 -1.10
N ASN A 22 -14.93 -0.82 -0.34
CA ASN A 22 -13.66 -1.50 -0.58
C ASN A 22 -13.90 -2.82 -1.32
N THR A 23 -13.35 -2.96 -2.52
CA THR A 23 -13.47 -4.18 -3.33
C THR A 23 -12.33 -5.17 -3.13
N LEU A 24 -11.25 -4.77 -2.47
CA LEU A 24 -10.08 -5.63 -2.26
C LEU A 24 -10.45 -6.96 -1.58
N PRO A 25 -11.21 -7.00 -0.45
CA PRO A 25 -11.60 -8.27 0.16
C PRO A 25 -12.40 -9.19 -0.77
N ASN A 26 -13.24 -8.61 -1.64
CA ASN A 26 -14.02 -9.36 -2.62
C ASN A 26 -13.12 -9.98 -3.69
N TRP A 27 -12.12 -9.23 -4.16
CA TRP A 27 -11.11 -9.74 -5.09
C TRP A 27 -10.32 -10.90 -4.48
N ILE A 28 -9.86 -10.75 -3.24
CA ILE A 28 -9.11 -11.78 -2.51
C ILE A 28 -9.98 -13.03 -2.30
N ALA A 29 -11.21 -12.85 -1.80
CA ALA A 29 -12.14 -13.95 -1.59
C ALA A 29 -12.45 -14.72 -2.89
N ALA A 30 -12.74 -14.03 -3.99
CA ALA A 30 -13.02 -14.66 -5.28
C ALA A 30 -11.86 -15.55 -5.75
N ASN A 31 -10.63 -15.03 -5.70
CA ASN A 31 -9.44 -15.76 -6.16
C ASN A 31 -9.07 -16.95 -5.27
N LEU A 32 -9.41 -16.93 -3.97
CA LEU A 32 -9.05 -17.98 -3.01
C LEU A 32 -10.14 -19.02 -2.78
N LEU A 33 -11.41 -18.61 -2.80
CA LEU A 33 -12.55 -19.41 -2.37
C LEU A 33 -13.39 -19.96 -3.52
N LEU A 34 -13.36 -19.36 -4.71
CA LEU A 34 -14.14 -19.88 -5.82
C LEU A 34 -13.45 -21.11 -6.42
N GLN A 35 -14.22 -22.18 -6.65
CA GLN A 35 -13.72 -23.33 -7.40
C GLN A 35 -13.55 -23.01 -8.88
N GLU A 36 -12.74 -23.80 -9.58
CA GLU A 36 -12.58 -23.69 -11.03
C GLU A 36 -13.95 -23.81 -11.71
N ASN A 37 -14.26 -22.91 -12.65
CA ASN A 37 -15.58 -22.80 -13.29
C ASN A 37 -16.75 -22.48 -12.32
N GLY A 38 -16.49 -22.03 -11.10
CA GLY A 38 -17.52 -21.57 -10.18
C GLY A 38 -18.23 -20.28 -10.66
N GLN A 39 -19.32 -19.94 -9.99
CA GLN A 39 -20.14 -18.77 -10.26
C GLN A 39 -20.06 -17.76 -9.10
N LEU A 40 -19.73 -16.51 -9.43
CA LEU A 40 -19.80 -15.40 -8.48
C LEU A 40 -21.21 -14.79 -8.44
N TYR A 41 -21.66 -14.46 -7.24
CA TYR A 41 -22.89 -13.74 -6.95
C TYR A 41 -22.53 -12.45 -6.19
N LEU A 42 -22.73 -11.30 -6.81
CA LEU A 42 -22.38 -10.00 -6.22
C LEU A 42 -23.64 -9.35 -5.64
N ILE A 43 -23.69 -9.28 -4.31
CA ILE A 43 -24.79 -8.64 -3.57
C ILE A 43 -24.44 -7.16 -3.44
N HIS A 44 -25.26 -6.28 -4.02
CA HIS A 44 -24.96 -4.84 -4.07
C HIS A 44 -26.21 -3.98 -3.80
N SER A 45 -25.99 -2.80 -3.23
CA SER A 45 -26.98 -1.73 -3.13
C SER A 45 -26.95 -0.83 -4.37
N GLN A 46 -27.86 0.16 -4.43
CA GLN A 46 -27.79 1.22 -5.45
C GLN A 46 -26.48 2.02 -5.34
N GLU A 47 -26.04 2.31 -4.11
CA GLU A 47 -24.83 3.10 -3.83
C GLU A 47 -23.55 2.43 -4.35
N THR A 48 -23.53 1.09 -4.34
CA THR A 48 -22.37 0.28 -4.74
C THR A 48 -22.49 -0.29 -6.16
N TYR A 49 -23.50 0.13 -6.92
CA TYR A 49 -23.76 -0.40 -8.26
C TYR A 49 -22.60 -0.17 -9.23
N VAL A 50 -22.08 1.06 -9.31
CA VAL A 50 -20.95 1.41 -10.19
C VAL A 50 -19.71 0.59 -9.83
N THR A 51 -19.38 0.53 -8.54
CA THR A 51 -18.28 -0.29 -8.01
C THR A 51 -18.46 -1.78 -8.35
N THR A 52 -19.68 -2.30 -8.25
CA THR A 52 -20.02 -3.68 -8.61
C THR A 52 -19.77 -3.96 -10.09
N GLN A 53 -20.18 -3.04 -10.98
CA GLN A 53 -19.94 -3.18 -12.41
C GLN A 53 -18.44 -3.15 -12.76
N GLN A 54 -17.67 -2.26 -12.14
CA GLN A 54 -16.23 -2.15 -12.34
C GLN A 54 -15.51 -3.43 -11.89
N LEU A 55 -15.86 -3.95 -10.70
CA LEU A 55 -15.30 -5.20 -10.18
C LEU A 55 -15.70 -6.41 -11.05
N ALA A 56 -16.96 -6.49 -11.48
CA ALA A 56 -17.43 -7.56 -12.36
C ALA A 56 -16.72 -7.57 -13.72
N THR A 57 -16.49 -6.38 -14.30
CA THR A 57 -15.70 -6.24 -15.53
C THR A 57 -14.30 -6.79 -15.32
N ARG A 58 -13.66 -6.48 -14.18
CA ARG A 58 -12.34 -7.00 -13.85
C ARG A 58 -12.32 -8.52 -13.71
N PHE A 59 -13.32 -9.10 -13.07
CA PHE A 59 -13.44 -10.56 -12.96
C PHE A 59 -13.48 -11.20 -14.35
N VAL A 60 -14.28 -10.67 -15.27
CA VAL A 60 -14.34 -11.18 -16.65
C VAL A 60 -13.02 -11.01 -17.41
N GLU A 61 -12.35 -9.86 -17.24
CA GLU A 61 -11.00 -9.61 -17.80
C GLU A 61 -9.95 -10.61 -17.27
N HIS A 62 -10.21 -11.23 -16.12
CA HIS A 62 -9.37 -12.27 -15.49
C HIS A 62 -10.02 -13.67 -15.57
N GLU A 63 -10.78 -13.94 -16.64
CA GLU A 63 -11.31 -15.26 -17.00
C GLU A 63 -12.34 -15.88 -16.02
N PHE A 64 -12.84 -15.10 -15.06
CA PHE A 64 -14.01 -15.52 -14.29
C PHE A 64 -15.27 -15.50 -15.17
N LYS A 65 -16.23 -16.37 -14.85
CA LYS A 65 -17.58 -16.28 -15.42
C LYS A 65 -18.20 -14.92 -15.11
N GLN A 66 -19.06 -14.43 -16.01
CA GLN A 66 -19.85 -13.22 -15.78
C GLN A 66 -20.56 -13.32 -14.42
N PRO A 67 -20.27 -12.44 -13.46
CA PRO A 67 -20.91 -12.48 -12.15
C PRO A 67 -22.42 -12.22 -12.26
N ILE A 68 -23.20 -12.89 -11.40
CA ILE A 68 -24.64 -12.67 -11.26
C ILE A 68 -24.88 -11.58 -10.22
N TYR A 69 -25.67 -10.58 -10.56
CA TYR A 69 -25.98 -9.49 -9.62
C TYR A 69 -27.21 -9.81 -8.78
N ILE A 70 -27.12 -9.51 -7.49
CA ILE A 70 -28.22 -9.55 -6.54
C ILE A 70 -28.39 -8.12 -6.02
N ASP A 71 -29.30 -7.39 -6.67
CA ASP A 71 -29.67 -6.04 -6.28
C ASP A 71 -30.51 -6.10 -5.01
N VAL A 72 -30.03 -5.50 -3.93
CA VAL A 72 -30.78 -5.33 -2.67
C VAL A 72 -31.32 -3.92 -2.50
N SER A 73 -31.11 -3.06 -3.48
CA SER A 73 -31.47 -1.63 -3.57
C SER A 73 -30.96 -0.76 -2.42
N ASP A 74 -31.46 -0.98 -1.20
CA ASP A 74 -31.00 -0.33 0.03
C ASP A 74 -30.21 -1.32 0.90
N GLY A 75 -28.95 -0.99 1.18
CA GLY A 75 -28.08 -1.78 2.06
C GLY A 75 -28.53 -1.85 3.53
N SER A 76 -29.61 -1.14 3.89
CA SER A 76 -30.22 -1.12 5.22
C SER A 76 -31.59 -1.80 5.28
N ASP A 77 -32.20 -2.17 4.14
CA ASP A 77 -33.49 -2.87 4.12
C ASP A 77 -33.29 -4.37 4.38
N ALA A 78 -33.39 -4.74 5.66
CA ALA A 78 -33.16 -6.09 6.10
C ALA A 78 -34.07 -7.13 5.41
N GLN A 79 -35.34 -6.78 5.14
CA GLN A 79 -36.30 -7.72 4.57
C GLN A 79 -36.06 -7.91 3.07
N GLN A 80 -35.72 -6.85 2.35
CA GLN A 80 -35.38 -6.92 0.94
C GLN A 80 -34.08 -7.71 0.72
N ILE A 81 -33.03 -7.42 1.51
CA ILE A 81 -31.76 -8.16 1.46
C ILE A 81 -32.01 -9.66 1.65
N TYR A 82 -32.68 -10.05 2.74
CA TYR A 82 -32.98 -11.45 3.03
C TYR A 82 -33.73 -12.12 1.86
N ARG A 83 -34.82 -11.50 1.39
CA ARG A 83 -35.66 -12.09 0.33
C ARG A 83 -34.90 -12.29 -0.97
N ASN A 84 -34.10 -11.31 -1.38
CA ASN A 84 -33.39 -11.36 -2.66
C ASN A 84 -32.25 -12.38 -2.63
N VAL A 85 -31.50 -12.44 -1.53
CA VAL A 85 -30.46 -13.47 -1.33
C VAL A 85 -31.09 -14.87 -1.24
N ALA A 86 -32.14 -15.06 -0.44
CA ALA A 86 -32.83 -16.34 -0.32
C ALA A 86 -33.38 -16.83 -1.68
N THR A 87 -33.92 -15.91 -2.48
CA THR A 87 -34.41 -16.22 -3.84
C THR A 87 -33.27 -16.66 -4.76
N ALA A 88 -32.09 -16.06 -4.65
CA ALA A 88 -30.93 -16.47 -5.43
C ALA A 88 -30.42 -17.86 -5.00
N VAL A 89 -30.34 -18.12 -3.70
CA VAL A 89 -29.94 -19.42 -3.14
C VAL A 89 -30.89 -20.53 -3.61
N LYS A 90 -32.21 -20.32 -3.53
CA LYS A 90 -33.23 -21.29 -4.02
C LYS A 90 -33.08 -21.72 -5.48
N ARG A 91 -32.47 -20.88 -6.32
CA ARG A 91 -32.29 -21.18 -7.75
C ARG A 91 -31.10 -22.10 -8.01
N ILE A 92 -30.18 -22.21 -7.06
CA ILE A 92 -29.04 -23.10 -7.13
C ILE A 92 -29.52 -24.52 -6.81
N ARG A 93 -29.28 -25.46 -7.73
CA ARG A 93 -29.76 -26.85 -7.62
C ARG A 93 -28.68 -27.83 -7.17
N ASP A 94 -27.43 -27.50 -7.43
CA ASP A 94 -26.28 -28.35 -7.17
C ASP A 94 -25.02 -27.50 -6.96
N GLY A 95 -24.03 -28.07 -6.28
CA GLY A 95 -22.77 -27.42 -5.90
C GLY A 95 -22.79 -26.82 -4.50
N HIS A 96 -21.58 -26.56 -3.97
CA HIS A 96 -21.35 -25.97 -2.66
C HIS A 96 -21.56 -24.45 -2.70
N ILE A 97 -22.28 -23.94 -1.72
CA ILE A 97 -22.55 -22.51 -1.57
C ILE A 97 -21.63 -21.94 -0.49
N GLY A 98 -20.97 -20.84 -0.83
CA GLY A 98 -20.16 -20.06 0.10
C GLY A 98 -20.63 -18.62 0.15
N LEU A 99 -20.45 -18.00 1.31
CA LEU A 99 -20.70 -16.58 1.53
C LEU A 99 -19.45 -15.97 2.18
N ASN A 100 -18.85 -14.99 1.52
CA ASN A 100 -17.83 -14.15 2.12
C ASN A 100 -18.43 -12.81 2.53
N TYR A 101 -18.50 -12.55 3.84
CA TYR A 101 -19.18 -11.39 4.42
C TYR A 101 -18.21 -10.30 4.92
N SER A 102 -17.04 -10.19 4.30
CA SER A 102 -16.06 -9.13 4.62
C SER A 102 -16.55 -7.74 4.25
N GLY A 103 -17.31 -7.64 3.14
CA GLY A 103 -17.80 -6.38 2.59
C GLY A 103 -19.27 -6.10 2.89
N GLY A 104 -19.81 -5.06 2.23
CA GLY A 104 -21.17 -4.59 2.42
C GLY A 104 -21.42 -3.96 3.80
N THR A 105 -22.67 -3.58 4.07
CA THR A 105 -23.07 -3.10 5.39
C THR A 105 -23.19 -4.27 6.38
N LYS A 106 -23.19 -3.97 7.67
CA LYS A 106 -23.47 -4.98 8.71
C LYS A 106 -24.85 -5.63 8.52
N VAL A 107 -25.83 -4.87 8.04
CA VAL A 107 -27.18 -5.38 7.77
C VAL A 107 -27.14 -6.35 6.59
N MET A 108 -26.41 -6.01 5.52
CA MET A 108 -26.20 -6.92 4.40
C MET A 108 -25.54 -8.23 4.86
N ALA A 109 -24.49 -8.14 5.68
CA ALA A 109 -23.79 -9.33 6.21
C ALA A 109 -24.74 -10.24 6.99
N VAL A 110 -25.45 -9.68 7.99
CA VAL A 110 -26.35 -10.46 8.85
C VAL A 110 -27.50 -11.09 8.06
N GLN A 111 -28.14 -10.33 7.17
CA GLN A 111 -29.32 -10.83 6.45
C GLN A 111 -28.96 -11.79 5.32
N SER A 112 -27.82 -11.59 4.66
CA SER A 112 -27.31 -12.55 3.67
C SER A 112 -26.89 -13.85 4.32
N TYR A 113 -26.23 -13.79 5.49
CA TYR A 113 -25.88 -14.96 6.28
C TYR A 113 -27.13 -15.77 6.63
N ARG A 114 -28.14 -15.12 7.22
CA ARG A 114 -29.40 -15.77 7.59
C ARG A 114 -30.12 -16.36 6.39
N ALA A 115 -30.18 -15.64 5.28
CA ALA A 115 -30.84 -16.13 4.07
C ALA A 115 -30.16 -17.39 3.51
N VAL A 116 -28.82 -17.45 3.53
CA VAL A 116 -28.09 -18.65 3.08
C VAL A 116 -28.29 -19.80 4.08
N GLU A 117 -28.21 -19.52 5.38
CA GLU A 117 -28.38 -20.53 6.45
C GLU A 117 -29.79 -21.13 6.44
N ASP A 118 -30.82 -20.30 6.45
CA ASP A 118 -32.23 -20.73 6.51
C ASP A 118 -32.63 -21.55 5.29
N GLU A 119 -32.15 -21.17 4.09
CA GLU A 119 -32.50 -21.87 2.85
C GLU A 119 -31.78 -23.21 2.67
N LEU A 120 -30.63 -23.39 3.33
CA LEU A 120 -29.88 -24.64 3.29
C LEU A 120 -30.14 -25.54 4.50
N ALA A 121 -30.79 -25.06 5.56
CA ALA A 121 -31.05 -25.79 6.80
C ALA A 121 -31.79 -27.13 6.60
N PHE A 122 -32.62 -27.25 5.55
CA PHE A 122 -33.37 -28.47 5.23
C PHE A 122 -32.76 -29.27 4.07
N THR A 123 -31.55 -28.92 3.65
CA THR A 123 -30.80 -29.61 2.61
C THR A 123 -29.65 -30.43 3.22
N ASN A 124 -29.08 -31.36 2.46
CA ASN A 124 -27.85 -32.04 2.86
C ASN A 124 -26.59 -31.20 2.58
N GLN A 125 -26.74 -29.91 2.24
CA GLN A 125 -25.63 -29.02 1.95
C GLN A 125 -25.34 -28.14 3.17
N SER A 126 -24.07 -28.04 3.56
CA SER A 126 -23.63 -27.08 4.57
C SER A 126 -22.94 -25.92 3.87
N PRO A 127 -23.40 -24.67 4.07
CA PRO A 127 -22.73 -23.51 3.50
C PRO A 127 -21.36 -23.27 4.11
N VAL A 128 -20.45 -22.69 3.33
CA VAL A 128 -19.16 -22.21 3.82
C VAL A 128 -19.23 -20.70 4.05
N PHE A 129 -19.22 -20.32 5.32
CA PHE A 129 -19.21 -18.92 5.74
C PHE A 129 -17.79 -18.45 6.03
N SER A 130 -17.39 -17.31 5.49
CA SER A 130 -16.04 -16.77 5.64
C SER A 130 -15.98 -15.24 5.69
N TYR A 131 -14.89 -14.71 6.23
CA TYR A 131 -14.55 -13.29 6.15
C TYR A 131 -13.03 -13.11 6.19
N LEU A 132 -12.54 -12.02 5.61
CA LEU A 132 -11.15 -11.60 5.65
C LEU A 132 -10.93 -10.69 6.85
N ASN A 133 -9.94 -11.02 7.67
CA ASN A 133 -9.54 -10.16 8.77
C ASN A 133 -8.38 -9.26 8.32
N ALA A 134 -8.68 -7.99 8.04
CA ALA A 134 -7.72 -7.00 7.58
C ALA A 134 -6.52 -6.78 8.54
N ARG A 135 -6.69 -7.08 9.84
CA ARG A 135 -5.64 -6.90 10.85
C ARG A 135 -4.64 -8.04 10.86
N THR A 136 -5.09 -9.27 10.64
CA THR A 136 -4.24 -10.46 10.70
C THR A 136 -3.87 -11.01 9.31
N LEU A 137 -4.52 -10.50 8.26
CA LEU A 137 -4.43 -11.01 6.89
C LEU A 137 -4.82 -12.48 6.80
N GLU A 138 -5.75 -12.88 7.67
CA GLU A 138 -6.25 -14.23 7.76
C GLU A 138 -7.64 -14.31 7.13
N LEU A 139 -7.85 -15.38 6.37
CA LEU A 139 -9.16 -15.81 5.96
C LEU A 139 -9.75 -16.67 7.08
N CYS A 140 -10.83 -16.18 7.66
CA CYS A 140 -11.57 -16.80 8.75
C CYS A 140 -12.77 -17.56 8.20
N PHE A 141 -13.10 -18.68 8.82
CA PHE A 141 -14.28 -19.48 8.50
C PHE A 141 -15.06 -19.77 9.78
N ASP A 142 -16.39 -19.82 9.67
CA ASP A 142 -17.23 -20.14 10.83
C ASP A 142 -17.13 -21.60 11.24
N GLY A 143 -17.36 -21.90 12.52
CA GLY A 143 -17.20 -23.24 13.08
C GLY A 143 -15.76 -23.52 13.54
N LYS A 144 -15.36 -24.80 13.50
CA LYS A 144 -14.05 -25.26 14.02
C LYS A 144 -13.00 -25.37 12.91
N HIS A 145 -12.86 -24.33 12.10
CA HIS A 145 -11.87 -24.29 11.03
C HIS A 145 -10.62 -23.51 11.45
N PRO A 146 -9.44 -23.84 10.91
CA PRO A 146 -8.23 -23.07 11.17
C PRO A 146 -8.32 -21.68 10.53
N LEU A 147 -7.73 -20.68 11.21
CA LEU A 147 -7.43 -19.38 10.61
C LEU A 147 -6.31 -19.56 9.59
N ILE A 148 -6.51 -19.11 8.35
CA ILE A 148 -5.54 -19.29 7.27
C ILE A 148 -4.95 -17.95 6.89
N PHE A 149 -3.64 -17.75 7.13
CA PHE A 149 -2.95 -16.56 6.63
C PHE A 149 -2.92 -16.58 5.11
N VAL A 150 -3.40 -15.50 4.50
CA VAL A 150 -3.51 -15.35 3.04
C VAL A 150 -2.77 -14.13 2.51
N GLY A 151 -2.14 -13.32 3.38
CA GLY A 151 -1.47 -12.06 3.05
C GLY A 151 -0.57 -12.13 1.81
N ASP A 152 0.18 -13.22 1.66
CA ASP A 152 1.14 -13.45 0.58
C ASP A 152 0.63 -14.38 -0.55
N ASN A 153 -0.62 -14.85 -0.46
CA ASN A 153 -1.18 -15.84 -1.39
C ASN A 153 -1.54 -15.24 -2.76
N ILE A 154 -1.87 -13.95 -2.79
CA ILE A 154 -2.20 -13.20 -4.00
C ILE A 154 -1.22 -12.04 -4.07
N GLN A 155 -0.56 -11.88 -5.22
CA GLN A 155 0.36 -10.78 -5.46
C GLN A 155 -0.36 -9.71 -6.30
N LEU A 156 -0.40 -8.48 -5.79
CA LEU A 156 -1.01 -7.34 -6.50
C LEU A 156 0.05 -6.31 -6.88
N THR A 157 -0.01 -5.82 -8.12
CA THR A 157 0.78 -4.67 -8.58
C THR A 157 0.20 -3.37 -8.03
N ILE A 158 0.98 -2.28 -8.09
CA ILE A 158 0.49 -0.94 -7.75
C ILE A 158 -0.75 -0.59 -8.60
N LYS A 159 -0.73 -0.97 -9.89
CA LYS A 159 -1.85 -0.73 -10.81
C LYS A 159 -3.11 -1.50 -10.43
N ASP A 160 -2.98 -2.69 -9.87
CA ASP A 160 -4.13 -3.50 -9.43
C ASP A 160 -4.87 -2.83 -8.28
N PHE A 161 -4.15 -2.27 -7.30
CA PHE A 161 -4.75 -1.49 -6.21
C PHE A 161 -5.54 -0.29 -6.75
N PHE A 162 -4.93 0.50 -7.62
CA PHE A 162 -5.62 1.64 -8.22
C PHE A 162 -6.90 1.22 -8.97
N TYR A 163 -6.85 0.12 -9.72
CA TYR A 163 -8.04 -0.38 -10.40
C TYR A 163 -9.12 -0.88 -9.41
N LEU A 164 -8.74 -1.60 -8.35
CA LEU A 164 -9.69 -2.11 -7.37
C LEU A 164 -10.40 -0.98 -6.60
N HIS A 165 -9.67 0.10 -6.28
CA HIS A 165 -10.20 1.21 -5.48
C HIS A 165 -10.84 2.33 -6.30
N PHE A 166 -10.36 2.58 -7.53
CA PHE A 166 -10.82 3.69 -8.37
C PHE A 166 -11.39 3.24 -9.72
N GLY A 167 -11.46 1.93 -10.00
CA GLY A 167 -11.99 1.41 -11.25
C GLY A 167 -11.23 1.91 -12.47
N LYS A 168 -11.97 2.50 -13.42
CA LYS A 168 -11.43 3.17 -14.62
C LYS A 168 -11.30 4.69 -14.44
N ASP A 169 -11.66 5.20 -13.27
CA ASP A 169 -11.78 6.64 -12.98
C ASP A 169 -10.49 7.21 -12.40
N TRP A 170 -9.35 6.80 -12.96
CA TRP A 170 -8.03 7.30 -12.58
C TRP A 170 -7.04 7.25 -13.75
N ALA A 171 -6.01 8.08 -13.70
CA ALA A 171 -4.90 8.05 -14.64
C ALA A 171 -3.58 8.46 -13.98
N TRP A 172 -2.46 7.88 -14.45
CA TRP A 172 -1.12 8.35 -14.07
C TRP A 172 -0.87 9.73 -14.66
N GLU A 173 -0.52 10.69 -13.81
CA GLU A 173 0.18 11.91 -14.24
C GLU A 173 1.69 11.61 -14.31
N GLN A 174 2.19 10.84 -13.35
CA GLN A 174 3.53 10.27 -13.32
C GLN A 174 3.47 8.84 -12.80
N SER A 175 3.87 7.87 -13.64
CA SER A 175 3.99 6.48 -13.20
C SER A 175 5.16 6.31 -12.22
N PRO A 176 5.05 5.43 -11.22
CA PRO A 176 6.15 5.17 -10.29
C PRO A 176 7.39 4.69 -11.05
N THR A 177 8.55 5.26 -10.72
CA THR A 177 9.83 4.85 -11.31
C THR A 177 10.59 3.91 -10.39
N GLN A 178 11.28 2.92 -10.96
CA GLN A 178 12.24 2.06 -10.28
C GLN A 178 13.69 2.48 -10.55
N GLN A 179 13.90 3.64 -11.19
CA GLN A 179 15.23 4.15 -11.48
C GLN A 179 15.80 4.89 -10.26
N VAL A 180 16.82 4.29 -9.64
CA VAL A 180 17.65 4.97 -8.65
C VAL A 180 18.64 5.90 -9.35
N ILE A 181 18.76 7.12 -8.85
CA ILE A 181 19.65 8.16 -9.39
C ILE A 181 20.66 8.60 -8.33
N ALA A 182 21.86 8.99 -8.76
CA ALA A 182 22.88 9.59 -7.91
C ALA A 182 23.29 8.77 -6.66
N GLN A 183 23.41 7.44 -6.79
CA GLN A 183 23.76 6.53 -5.69
C GLN A 183 25.01 6.96 -4.88
N PRO A 184 26.13 7.41 -5.49
CA PRO A 184 27.28 7.87 -4.71
C PRO A 184 26.98 9.08 -3.80
N ILE A 185 26.07 9.96 -4.23
CA ILE A 185 25.63 11.11 -3.41
C ILE A 185 24.75 10.61 -2.25
N ILE A 186 23.85 9.66 -2.52
CA ILE A 186 22.98 9.03 -1.52
C ILE A 186 23.84 8.40 -0.41
N ASP A 187 24.85 7.60 -0.77
CA ASP A 187 25.70 6.88 0.17
C ASP A 187 26.42 7.85 1.14
N GLU A 188 26.87 9.00 0.65
CA GLU A 188 27.49 10.03 1.49
C GLU A 188 26.47 10.83 2.32
N LEU A 189 25.27 11.10 1.77
CA LEU A 189 24.21 11.77 2.52
C LEU A 189 23.75 10.97 3.73
N VAL A 190 23.63 9.64 3.62
CA VAL A 190 23.28 8.76 4.75
C VAL A 190 24.30 8.91 5.89
N LYS A 191 25.60 8.83 5.57
CA LYS A 191 26.70 9.00 6.55
C LYS A 191 26.70 10.36 7.22
N VAL A 192 26.45 11.42 6.44
CA VAL A 192 26.35 12.80 6.94
C VAL A 192 25.18 12.95 7.90
N HIS A 193 24.01 12.40 7.55
CA HIS A 193 22.81 12.51 8.39
C HIS A 193 22.93 11.71 9.68
N ASN A 194 23.67 10.60 9.71
CA ASN A 194 23.83 9.82 10.92
C ASN A 194 24.70 10.49 12.01
N ARG A 195 25.44 11.55 11.69
CA ARG A 195 26.36 12.21 12.62
C ARG A 195 25.93 13.64 12.92
N ASP A 196 25.70 13.98 14.19
CA ASP A 196 25.16 15.29 14.60
C ASP A 196 25.96 16.49 14.09
N TYR A 197 27.29 16.39 14.15
CA TYR A 197 28.16 17.47 13.72
C TYR A 197 28.12 17.63 12.19
N ASP A 198 28.23 16.53 11.46
CA ASP A 198 28.24 16.54 9.99
C ASP A 198 26.87 16.97 9.44
N TYR A 199 25.77 16.52 10.05
CA TYR A 199 24.41 16.95 9.72
C TYR A 199 24.21 18.47 9.91
N ARG A 200 24.71 19.06 11.00
CA ARG A 200 24.65 20.52 11.20
C ARG A 200 25.42 21.27 10.14
N LEU A 201 26.65 20.84 9.85
CA LEU A 201 27.46 21.41 8.77
C LEU A 201 26.73 21.31 7.42
N TRP A 202 26.08 20.17 7.14
CA TRP A 202 25.28 19.99 5.95
C TRP A 202 24.11 20.97 5.87
N LYS A 203 23.34 21.19 6.95
CA LYS A 203 22.23 22.15 6.92
C LYS A 203 22.71 23.58 6.66
N ASP A 204 23.84 23.97 7.24
CA ASP A 204 24.46 25.28 6.98
C ASP A 204 24.92 25.41 5.52
N GLN A 205 25.58 24.37 4.99
CA GLN A 205 26.04 24.33 3.61
C GLN A 205 24.86 24.33 2.62
N PHE A 206 23.83 23.53 2.88
CA PHE A 206 22.64 23.43 2.06
C PHE A 206 21.89 24.77 1.98
N LYS A 207 21.83 25.53 3.09
CA LYS A 207 21.26 26.88 3.10
C LYS A 207 21.99 27.80 2.11
N ILE A 208 23.31 27.71 2.02
CA ILE A 208 24.12 28.48 1.06
C ILE A 208 23.81 28.03 -0.38
N LEU A 209 23.76 26.72 -0.63
CA LEU A 209 23.40 26.15 -1.93
C LEU A 209 22.03 26.65 -2.42
N ASN A 210 21.03 26.60 -1.55
CA ASN A 210 19.67 27.00 -1.88
C ASN A 210 19.56 28.51 -2.19
N GLN A 211 20.27 29.35 -1.44
CA GLN A 211 20.25 30.81 -1.65
C GLN A 211 20.94 31.27 -2.94
N GLN A 212 22.02 30.60 -3.33
CA GLN A 212 22.89 31.08 -4.42
C GLN A 212 22.60 30.44 -5.78
N LYS A 213 21.55 29.62 -5.89
CA LYS A 213 20.96 29.11 -7.16
C LYS A 213 22.00 28.55 -8.16
N GLY A 214 22.95 27.76 -7.67
CA GLY A 214 23.91 27.03 -8.51
C GLY A 214 25.27 27.70 -8.74
N LYS A 215 25.50 28.91 -8.22
CA LYS A 215 26.78 29.63 -8.36
C LYS A 215 27.83 29.25 -7.30
N VAL A 216 27.46 28.45 -6.31
CA VAL A 216 28.36 28.02 -5.22
C VAL A 216 29.33 26.96 -5.75
N THR A 217 30.58 27.04 -5.31
CA THR A 217 31.56 25.97 -5.49
C THR A 217 31.30 24.81 -4.51
N LEU A 218 31.98 23.68 -4.74
CA LEU A 218 31.92 22.50 -3.88
C LEU A 218 33.09 22.44 -2.87
N GLU A 219 33.77 23.57 -2.65
CA GLU A 219 34.83 23.72 -1.64
C GLU A 219 34.23 23.84 -0.23
N TRP A 220 33.74 22.72 0.27
CA TRP A 220 33.05 22.65 1.56
C TRP A 220 34.00 22.29 2.70
N HIS A 221 33.47 22.32 3.93
CA HIS A 221 34.17 21.86 5.12
C HIS A 221 34.72 20.43 4.94
N GLU A 222 35.91 20.13 5.48
CA GLU A 222 36.62 18.84 5.31
C GLU A 222 35.75 17.60 5.61
N ARG A 223 34.85 17.73 6.58
CA ARG A 223 33.90 16.68 7.00
C ARG A 223 32.85 16.37 5.93
N LEU A 224 32.56 17.31 5.04
CA LEU A 224 31.63 17.16 3.92
C LEU A 224 32.35 16.94 2.59
N THR A 225 33.68 16.89 2.56
CA THR A 225 34.45 16.67 1.34
C THR A 225 34.05 15.40 0.60
N PRO A 226 33.80 14.24 1.24
CA PRO A 226 33.32 13.05 0.53
C PRO A 226 32.01 13.28 -0.21
N LEU A 227 31.04 13.97 0.43
CA LEU A 227 29.77 14.34 -0.19
C LEU A 227 29.99 15.33 -1.35
N ALA A 228 30.84 16.34 -1.15
CA ALA A 228 31.17 17.32 -2.18
C ALA A 228 31.82 16.65 -3.40
N GLN A 229 32.71 15.67 -3.19
CA GLN A 229 33.32 14.86 -4.24
C GLN A 229 32.29 14.00 -4.96
N ALA A 230 31.39 13.35 -4.22
CA ALA A 230 30.30 12.58 -4.82
C ALA A 230 29.41 13.47 -5.71
N ILE A 231 29.10 14.70 -5.30
CA ILE A 231 28.34 15.66 -6.11
C ILE A 231 29.16 16.11 -7.33
N ALA A 232 30.43 16.49 -7.13
CA ALA A 232 31.33 16.92 -8.19
C ALA A 232 31.61 15.83 -9.22
N ALA A 233 31.44 14.57 -8.82
CA ALA A 233 31.92 13.39 -9.53
C ALA A 233 33.42 13.52 -9.85
N ASP A 234 33.76 13.78 -11.11
CA ASP A 234 35.15 13.91 -11.58
C ASP A 234 35.62 15.38 -11.70
N LEU A 235 34.75 16.35 -11.40
CA LEU A 235 35.12 17.77 -11.45
C LEU A 235 35.92 18.21 -10.22
N PRO A 236 36.82 19.19 -10.36
CA PRO A 236 37.47 19.83 -9.22
C PRO A 236 36.44 20.43 -8.26
N LEU A 237 36.70 20.43 -6.95
CA LEU A 237 35.78 21.03 -5.96
C LEU A 237 35.60 22.55 -6.14
N THR A 238 36.54 23.22 -6.82
CA THR A 238 36.42 24.62 -7.25
C THR A 238 35.33 24.84 -8.30
N SER A 239 34.79 23.77 -8.89
CA SER A 239 33.69 23.85 -9.85
C SER A 239 32.39 24.24 -9.16
N THR A 240 31.60 25.03 -9.86
CA THR A 240 30.26 25.44 -9.45
C THR A 240 29.25 24.32 -9.67
N VAL A 241 28.16 24.33 -8.91
CA VAL A 241 27.02 23.42 -9.13
C VAL A 241 26.47 23.51 -10.56
N GLN A 242 26.49 24.68 -11.19
CA GLN A 242 26.12 24.82 -12.61
C GLN A 242 27.02 23.97 -13.52
N GLN A 243 28.34 24.01 -13.32
CA GLN A 243 29.28 23.21 -14.11
C GLN A 243 29.09 21.71 -13.90
N VAL A 244 28.69 21.29 -12.70
CA VAL A 244 28.31 19.90 -12.42
C VAL A 244 27.09 19.47 -13.24
N CYS A 245 26.03 20.28 -13.26
CA CYS A 245 24.86 20.01 -14.10
C CYS A 245 25.20 20.00 -15.60
N ASP A 246 26.07 20.91 -16.05
CA ASP A 246 26.51 21.01 -17.45
C ASP A 246 27.29 19.76 -17.92
N GLN A 247 27.97 19.06 -17.00
CA GLN A 247 28.67 17.80 -17.30
C GLN A 247 27.71 16.63 -17.59
N GLN A 248 26.46 16.71 -17.12
CA GLN A 248 25.43 15.68 -17.30
C GLN A 248 25.80 14.29 -16.74
N THR A 249 26.71 14.23 -15.76
CA THR A 249 27.01 13.00 -15.00
C THR A 249 25.78 12.50 -14.23
N TRP A 250 24.97 13.44 -13.75
CA TRP A 250 23.72 13.20 -13.04
C TRP A 250 22.53 13.66 -13.88
N PRO A 251 21.31 13.13 -13.67
CA PRO A 251 20.11 13.49 -14.44
C PRO A 251 19.52 14.85 -14.03
N PHE A 252 20.37 15.81 -13.65
CA PHE A 252 19.97 17.15 -13.24
C PHE A 252 20.46 18.15 -14.29
N GLU A 253 19.56 18.60 -15.16
CA GLU A 253 19.83 19.59 -16.20
C GLU A 253 20.08 21.00 -15.63
N LYS A 254 19.54 21.28 -14.45
CA LYS A 254 19.62 22.61 -13.81
C LYS A 254 20.04 22.49 -12.34
N PRO A 255 20.80 23.45 -11.81
CA PRO A 255 21.13 23.51 -10.39
C PRO A 255 19.91 23.43 -9.48
N THR A 256 18.78 24.02 -9.88
CA THR A 256 17.54 23.96 -9.11
C THR A 256 17.00 22.54 -8.98
N GLN A 257 17.19 21.66 -9.97
CA GLN A 257 16.77 20.26 -9.88
C GLN A 257 17.65 19.49 -8.89
N LEU A 258 18.98 19.67 -8.95
CA LEU A 258 19.89 19.05 -7.98
C LEU A 258 19.62 19.57 -6.56
N VAL A 259 19.46 20.88 -6.38
CA VAL A 259 19.19 21.49 -5.07
C VAL A 259 17.86 20.99 -4.51
N ASN A 260 16.78 20.94 -5.31
CA ASN A 260 15.50 20.40 -4.86
C ASN A 260 15.60 18.90 -4.51
N TRP A 261 16.44 18.15 -5.23
CA TRP A 261 16.67 16.75 -4.91
C TRP A 261 17.44 16.60 -3.58
N LEU A 262 18.50 17.38 -3.38
CA LEU A 262 19.25 17.46 -2.13
C LEU A 262 18.40 17.96 -0.94
N GLU A 263 17.36 18.74 -1.19
CA GLU A 263 16.42 19.22 -0.16
C GLU A 263 15.59 18.10 0.46
N GLY A 264 15.24 17.06 -0.31
CA GLY A 264 14.38 16.00 0.22
C GLY A 264 14.19 14.78 -0.66
N LYS A 265 14.18 14.92 -2.00
CA LYS A 265 13.97 13.78 -2.91
C LYS A 265 15.10 12.75 -2.91
N TRP A 266 16.27 13.11 -2.39
CA TRP A 266 17.35 12.17 -2.13
C TRP A 266 16.92 11.07 -1.15
N LEU A 267 16.06 11.39 -0.18
CA LEU A 267 15.56 10.44 0.81
C LEU A 267 14.62 9.42 0.14
N GLU A 268 13.75 9.87 -0.76
CA GLU A 268 12.93 8.98 -1.60
C GLU A 268 13.82 8.04 -2.41
N SER A 269 14.85 8.60 -3.06
CA SER A 269 15.81 7.84 -3.89
C SER A 269 16.62 6.84 -3.05
N TYR A 270 16.94 7.19 -1.81
CA TYR A 270 17.58 6.31 -0.85
C TYR A 270 16.67 5.14 -0.48
N VAL A 271 15.42 5.42 -0.08
CA VAL A 271 14.44 4.37 0.25
C VAL A 271 14.21 3.46 -0.96
N LEU A 272 14.08 4.01 -2.17
CA LEU A 272 13.98 3.22 -3.40
C LEU A 272 15.18 2.30 -3.60
N SER A 273 16.41 2.80 -3.38
CA SER A 273 17.64 2.00 -3.49
C SER A 273 17.67 0.85 -2.48
N VAL A 274 17.22 1.10 -1.25
CA VAL A 274 17.09 0.07 -0.21
C VAL A 274 16.07 -0.99 -0.62
N LEU A 275 14.90 -0.60 -1.14
CA LEU A 275 13.88 -1.53 -1.63
C LEU A 275 14.39 -2.35 -2.83
N GLN A 276 15.05 -1.71 -3.81
CA GLN A 276 15.56 -2.35 -5.00
C GLN A 276 16.63 -3.41 -4.66
N THR A 277 17.56 -3.07 -3.77
CA THR A 277 18.64 -3.96 -3.35
C THR A 277 18.12 -5.17 -2.56
N ASN A 278 17.05 -4.99 -1.79
CA ASN A 278 16.54 -5.99 -0.86
C ASN A 278 15.18 -6.60 -1.27
N LYS A 279 14.71 -6.39 -2.51
CA LYS A 279 13.39 -6.83 -2.99
C LYS A 279 13.05 -8.27 -2.62
N ALA A 280 13.98 -9.19 -2.91
CA ALA A 280 13.80 -10.62 -2.63
C ALA A 280 13.80 -10.94 -1.13
N ARG A 281 14.64 -10.25 -0.34
CA ARG A 281 14.72 -10.38 1.12
C ARG A 281 13.43 -9.93 1.80
N TYR A 282 12.79 -8.88 1.29
CA TYR A 282 11.54 -8.35 1.83
C TYR A 282 10.30 -9.10 1.32
N GLY A 283 10.42 -9.83 0.20
CA GLY A 283 9.29 -10.49 -0.46
C GLY A 283 8.37 -9.50 -1.18
N ILE A 284 8.91 -8.37 -1.65
CA ILE A 284 8.14 -7.34 -2.37
C ILE A 284 7.92 -7.76 -3.82
N TYR A 285 6.70 -7.56 -4.30
CA TYR A 285 6.30 -7.91 -5.66
C TYR A 285 6.49 -6.73 -6.63
N ASP A 286 5.90 -5.58 -6.30
CA ASP A 286 5.97 -4.35 -7.09
C ASP A 286 6.37 -3.16 -6.20
N PHE A 287 7.03 -2.16 -6.77
CA PHE A 287 7.51 -0.98 -6.03
C PHE A 287 7.90 0.17 -6.96
N GLY A 288 8.05 1.37 -6.41
CA GLY A 288 8.61 2.51 -7.12
C GLY A 288 8.43 3.81 -6.35
N GLN A 289 8.99 4.89 -6.87
CA GLN A 289 8.92 6.22 -6.25
C GLN A 289 8.29 7.28 -7.16
N GLY A 290 7.88 8.39 -6.56
CA GLY A 290 7.38 9.58 -7.26
C GLY A 290 6.12 9.29 -8.05
N LEU A 291 5.17 8.57 -7.47
CA LEU A 291 3.89 8.30 -8.12
C LEU A 291 3.01 9.54 -8.02
N GLU A 292 2.42 9.94 -9.15
CA GLU A 292 1.37 10.94 -9.21
C GLU A 292 0.20 10.42 -10.03
N ALA A 293 -1.00 10.49 -9.47
CA ALA A 293 -2.22 10.06 -10.12
C ALA A 293 -3.34 11.08 -9.95
N ARG A 294 -4.24 11.13 -10.93
CA ARG A 294 -5.47 11.90 -10.84
C ARG A 294 -6.66 10.95 -10.76
N THR A 295 -7.52 11.15 -9.77
CA THR A 295 -8.83 10.49 -9.65
C THR A 295 -9.94 11.51 -9.91
N THR A 296 -11.20 11.06 -9.88
CA THR A 296 -12.37 11.96 -10.03
C THR A 296 -12.52 13.00 -8.94
N GLY A 297 -11.88 12.81 -7.77
CA GLY A 297 -12.00 13.71 -6.62
C GLY A 297 -10.73 14.49 -6.28
N GLU A 298 -9.54 13.96 -6.59
CA GLU A 298 -8.28 14.53 -6.08
C GLU A 298 -7.05 14.10 -6.88
N ARG A 299 -5.95 14.83 -6.65
CA ARG A 299 -4.60 14.42 -7.09
C ARG A 299 -3.95 13.66 -5.94
N ILE A 300 -3.45 12.48 -6.25
CA ILE A 300 -2.73 11.60 -5.32
C ILE A 300 -1.24 11.71 -5.66
N GLU A 301 -0.44 12.04 -4.65
CA GLU A 301 1.02 12.03 -4.74
C GLU A 301 1.57 11.07 -3.68
N VAL A 302 2.51 10.23 -4.07
CA VAL A 302 3.12 9.27 -3.15
C VAL A 302 4.61 9.17 -3.41
N ASP A 303 5.37 9.40 -2.34
CA ASP A 303 6.83 9.42 -2.31
C ASP A 303 7.41 8.06 -2.75
N VAL A 304 7.19 7.00 -1.98
CA VAL A 304 7.65 5.63 -2.31
C VAL A 304 6.57 4.61 -1.96
N ILE A 305 6.40 3.60 -2.82
CA ILE A 305 5.42 2.53 -2.67
C ILE A 305 6.11 1.17 -2.82
N ALA A 306 5.63 0.20 -2.04
CA ALA A 306 5.91 -1.22 -2.24
C ALA A 306 4.64 -2.06 -2.06
N THR A 307 4.55 -3.20 -2.75
CA THR A 307 3.49 -4.19 -2.53
C THR A 307 4.10 -5.50 -2.07
N LYS A 308 3.46 -6.14 -1.08
CA LYS A 308 3.82 -7.48 -0.60
C LYS A 308 2.54 -8.28 -0.48
N GLY A 309 2.42 -9.33 -1.31
CA GLY A 309 1.16 -10.02 -1.42
C GLY A 309 0.04 -9.06 -1.85
N TYR A 310 -1.04 -9.02 -1.08
CA TYR A 310 -2.12 -8.05 -1.30
C TYR A 310 -2.08 -6.85 -0.35
N GLN A 311 -0.95 -6.61 0.32
CA GLN A 311 -0.75 -5.39 1.11
C GLN A 311 -0.08 -4.29 0.30
N PHE A 312 -0.62 -3.08 0.44
CA PHE A 312 -0.05 -1.84 -0.07
C PHE A 312 0.77 -1.17 1.04
N HIS A 313 2.03 -0.86 0.78
CA HIS A 313 2.90 -0.14 1.70
C HIS A 313 3.25 1.22 1.10
N LEU A 314 2.83 2.29 1.79
CA LEU A 314 3.19 3.66 1.48
C LEU A 314 4.34 4.09 2.39
N LEU A 315 5.47 4.50 1.82
CA LEU A 315 6.64 4.97 2.52
C LEU A 315 6.81 6.47 2.22
N SER A 316 6.39 7.32 3.15
CA SER A 316 6.52 8.78 3.03
C SER A 316 7.87 9.26 3.55
N CYS A 317 8.48 10.21 2.85
CA CYS A 317 9.80 10.75 3.13
C CYS A 317 9.71 12.23 3.50
N TYR A 318 10.16 12.59 4.71
CA TYR A 318 10.14 13.97 5.19
C TYR A 318 11.53 14.42 5.67
N GLU A 319 12.21 15.30 4.92
CA GLU A 319 13.52 15.90 5.28
C GLU A 319 13.36 17.01 6.34
N GLY A 320 12.64 16.73 7.43
CA GLY A 320 12.49 17.67 8.53
C GLY A 320 12.36 16.96 9.87
N SER A 321 12.69 17.71 10.92
CA SER A 321 12.65 17.24 12.31
C SER A 321 11.50 17.86 13.10
N ASN A 322 10.68 18.72 12.48
CA ASN A 322 9.55 19.35 13.16
C ASN A 322 8.47 18.30 13.45
N LYS A 323 8.24 18.02 14.74
CA LYS A 323 7.29 16.99 15.19
C LYS A 323 5.87 17.19 14.68
N ASN A 324 5.36 18.42 14.63
CA ASN A 324 4.00 18.69 14.17
C ASN A 324 3.86 18.47 12.67
N ARG A 325 4.84 18.92 11.88
CA ARG A 325 4.85 18.64 10.44
C ARG A 325 5.03 17.15 10.16
N ALA A 326 5.91 16.46 10.89
CA ALA A 326 6.06 15.01 10.75
C ALA A 326 4.75 14.27 11.07
N LYS A 327 3.96 14.74 12.06
CA LYS A 327 2.60 14.25 12.31
C LYS A 327 1.68 14.48 11.12
N GLU A 328 1.65 15.70 10.59
CA GLU A 328 0.83 16.04 9.40
C GLU A 328 1.17 15.14 8.21
N HIS A 329 2.46 14.93 7.92
CA HIS A 329 2.92 14.02 6.86
C HIS A 329 2.48 12.58 7.11
N LEU A 330 2.62 12.07 8.34
CA LEU A 330 2.16 10.72 8.69
C LEU A 330 0.65 10.57 8.54
N PHE A 331 -0.12 11.61 8.86
CA PHE A 331 -1.57 11.66 8.75
C PHE A 331 -2.03 11.61 7.30
N GLU A 332 -1.45 12.45 6.46
CA GLU A 332 -1.68 12.44 5.03
C GLU A 332 -1.30 11.08 4.40
N ALA A 333 -0.12 10.57 4.73
CA ALA A 333 0.39 9.30 4.25
C ALA A 333 -0.52 8.12 4.62
N TYR A 334 -1.00 8.06 5.87
CA TYR A 334 -1.91 7.01 6.32
C TYR A 334 -3.26 7.05 5.61
N MET A 335 -3.83 8.25 5.43
CA MET A 335 -5.08 8.42 4.70
C MET A 335 -4.93 8.00 3.24
N ARG A 336 -3.85 8.42 2.56
CA ARG A 336 -3.56 8.02 1.17
C ARG A 336 -3.35 6.52 1.03
N ALA A 337 -2.59 5.91 1.94
CA ALA A 337 -2.38 4.48 1.96
C ALA A 337 -3.71 3.73 2.07
N THR A 338 -4.61 4.19 2.96
CA THR A 338 -5.94 3.59 3.14
C THR A 338 -6.85 3.80 1.93
N GLN A 339 -6.80 4.98 1.28
CA GLN A 339 -7.57 5.27 0.06
C GLN A 339 -7.19 4.32 -1.09
N ILE A 340 -5.90 4.05 -1.27
CA ILE A 340 -5.37 3.26 -2.40
C ILE A 340 -5.35 1.76 -2.09
N GLY A 341 -5.03 1.38 -0.86
CA GLY A 341 -4.73 0.01 -0.46
C GLY A 341 -5.76 -0.63 0.48
N GLY A 342 -6.81 0.10 0.85
CA GLY A 342 -7.84 -0.39 1.77
C GLY A 342 -7.38 -0.46 3.23
N GLU A 343 -8.12 -1.22 4.04
CA GLU A 343 -7.84 -1.34 5.48
C GLU A 343 -6.54 -2.11 5.76
N GLU A 344 -6.08 -2.92 4.80
CA GLU A 344 -4.88 -3.74 4.89
C GLU A 344 -3.60 -2.97 4.58
N ALA A 345 -3.74 -1.71 4.13
CA ALA A 345 -2.64 -0.83 3.81
C ALA A 345 -1.77 -0.51 5.03
N CYS A 346 -0.50 -0.29 4.74
CA CYS A 346 0.56 -0.04 5.71
C CYS A 346 1.25 1.27 5.37
N THR A 347 1.72 1.97 6.40
CA THR A 347 2.33 3.29 6.26
C THR A 347 3.65 3.33 7.03
N VAL A 348 4.69 3.82 6.36
CA VAL A 348 5.99 4.11 6.96
C VAL A 348 6.26 5.59 6.76
N LEU A 349 6.70 6.28 7.81
CA LEU A 349 7.29 7.61 7.69
C LEU A 349 8.80 7.50 7.94
N ILE A 350 9.60 7.95 6.99
CA ILE A 350 11.04 8.13 7.13
C ILE A 350 11.30 9.62 7.26
N CYS A 351 11.85 10.06 8.39
CA CYS A 351 12.03 11.49 8.66
C CYS A 351 13.25 11.81 9.53
N GLN A 352 13.53 13.10 9.74
CA GLN A 352 14.72 13.57 10.47
C GLN A 352 14.46 13.78 11.97
N THR A 353 13.43 13.16 12.55
CA THR A 353 13.14 13.24 13.99
C THR A 353 14.14 12.39 14.80
N GLU A 354 14.43 12.82 16.03
CA GLU A 354 15.18 12.01 17.02
C GLU A 354 14.24 11.19 17.92
N GLU A 355 12.92 11.42 17.84
CA GLU A 355 11.90 10.73 18.66
C GLU A 355 10.87 9.98 17.78
N PRO A 356 11.30 9.03 16.91
CA PRO A 356 10.38 8.35 16.01
C PRO A 356 9.33 7.53 16.76
N GLU A 357 9.70 6.88 17.86
CA GLU A 357 8.79 6.05 18.66
C GLU A 357 7.63 6.85 19.28
N SER A 358 7.87 8.09 19.72
CA SER A 358 6.80 8.95 20.23
C SER A 358 5.80 9.31 19.14
N LEU A 359 6.29 9.57 17.92
CA LEU A 359 5.45 9.90 16.78
C LEU A 359 4.61 8.69 16.34
N GLU A 360 5.25 7.51 16.28
CA GLU A 360 4.61 6.24 15.99
C GLU A 360 3.51 5.92 17.01
N HIS A 361 3.81 6.04 18.31
CA HIS A 361 2.87 5.75 19.38
C HIS A 361 1.62 6.66 19.32
N ASP A 362 1.82 7.98 19.17
CA ASP A 362 0.72 8.94 19.10
C ASP A 362 -0.21 8.64 17.91
N ALA A 363 0.36 8.36 16.75
CA ALA A 363 -0.37 8.05 15.53
C ALA A 363 -1.11 6.70 15.63
N ALA A 364 -0.41 5.67 16.09
CA ALA A 364 -0.96 4.33 16.27
C ALA A 364 -2.13 4.30 17.25
N LEU A 365 -2.06 5.07 18.34
CA LEU A 365 -3.12 5.19 19.33
C LEU A 365 -4.36 5.88 18.74
N LEU A 366 -4.15 6.98 18.00
CA LEU A 366 -5.25 7.77 17.42
C LEU A 366 -6.09 6.95 16.43
N TRP A 367 -5.45 6.13 15.59
CA TRP A 367 -6.14 5.34 14.55
C TRP A 367 -6.32 3.86 14.88
N GLN A 368 -5.92 3.43 16.08
CA GLN A 368 -5.92 2.02 16.48
C GLN A 368 -5.18 1.13 15.46
N ALA A 369 -4.06 1.64 14.94
CA ALA A 369 -3.33 1.10 13.79
C ALA A 369 -1.89 0.66 14.14
N HIS A 370 -1.69 0.15 15.37
CA HIS A 370 -0.37 -0.19 15.94
C HIS A 370 0.52 -1.08 15.06
N ASP A 371 -0.05 -1.98 14.26
CA ASP A 371 0.72 -2.89 13.40
C ASP A 371 0.75 -2.45 11.92
N ARG A 372 0.22 -1.26 11.62
CA ARG A 372 0.12 -0.68 10.26
C ARG A 372 0.90 0.62 10.07
N ILE A 373 1.47 1.16 11.14
CA ILE A 373 2.28 2.39 11.08
C ILE A 373 3.67 2.11 11.64
N LYS A 374 4.68 2.64 10.96
CA LYS A 374 6.06 2.67 11.44
C LYS A 374 6.67 4.05 11.21
N VAL A 375 7.50 4.50 12.13
CA VAL A 375 8.30 5.72 11.95
C VAL A 375 9.77 5.37 12.10
N PHE A 376 10.57 5.81 11.14
CA PHE A 376 12.02 5.78 11.18
C PHE A 376 12.56 7.21 11.23
N GLY A 377 13.44 7.46 12.20
CA GLY A 377 14.10 8.74 12.44
C GLY A 377 15.44 8.86 11.72
N ARG A 378 16.16 9.96 11.99
CA ARG A 378 17.45 10.24 11.32
C ARG A 378 18.52 9.18 11.60
N ARG A 379 18.54 8.64 12.81
CA ARG A 379 19.53 7.63 13.25
C ARG A 379 19.27 6.25 12.67
N ASP A 380 18.05 6.01 12.20
CA ASP A 380 17.66 4.75 11.59
C ASP A 380 18.15 4.64 10.14
N LEU A 381 18.66 5.72 9.54
CA LEU A 381 19.01 5.75 8.12
C LEU A 381 20.16 4.81 7.76
N GLU A 382 21.17 4.61 8.60
CA GLU A 382 22.26 3.67 8.27
C GLU A 382 21.78 2.20 8.30
N ASP A 383 20.84 1.88 9.19
CA ASP A 383 20.32 0.53 9.43
C ASP A 383 18.96 0.30 8.75
N LEU A 384 18.53 1.22 7.87
CA LEU A 384 17.17 1.22 7.31
C LEU A 384 16.84 -0.08 6.56
N ALA A 385 17.84 -0.73 5.97
CA ALA A 385 17.63 -2.00 5.29
C ALA A 385 17.17 -3.11 6.25
N ASP A 386 17.82 -3.25 7.39
CA ASP A 386 17.46 -4.27 8.37
C ASP A 386 16.14 -3.91 9.08
N LEU A 387 15.93 -2.63 9.36
CA LEU A 387 14.67 -2.13 9.94
C LEU A 387 13.47 -2.32 9.00
N LEU A 388 13.65 -2.13 7.69
CA LEU A 388 12.62 -2.43 6.70
C LEU A 388 12.41 -3.94 6.53
N GLU A 389 13.45 -4.76 6.67
CA GLU A 389 13.25 -6.21 6.71
C GLU A 389 12.31 -6.60 7.84
N ASP A 390 12.59 -6.14 9.06
CA ASP A 390 11.76 -6.40 10.23
C ASP A 390 10.32 -5.92 10.00
N TRP A 391 10.15 -4.75 9.37
CA TRP A 391 8.85 -4.24 8.99
C TRP A 391 8.12 -5.15 8.01
N PHE A 392 8.73 -5.52 6.88
CA PHE A 392 8.08 -6.34 5.86
C PHE A 392 7.85 -7.78 6.34
N ASN A 393 8.71 -8.31 7.22
CA ASN A 393 8.64 -9.69 7.70
C ASN A 393 7.94 -9.82 9.07
N ARG A 394 7.40 -8.72 9.60
CA ARG A 394 6.66 -8.75 10.87
C ARG A 394 5.50 -9.73 10.81
N LYS A 395 5.30 -10.46 11.89
CA LYS A 395 4.07 -11.21 12.10
C LYS A 395 3.01 -10.25 12.63
N MET A 396 1.89 -10.13 11.93
CA MET A 396 0.74 -9.38 12.42
C MET A 396 0.29 -9.98 13.76
N ARG A 397 0.21 -9.16 14.81
CA ARG A 397 -0.05 -9.63 16.17
C ARG A 397 -1.53 -9.98 16.34
N ARG A 398 -1.80 -11.14 16.94
CA ARG A 398 -3.12 -11.49 17.48
C ARG A 398 -3.23 -10.84 18.86
N ARG A 399 -4.30 -10.07 19.11
CA ARG A 399 -4.60 -9.53 20.45
C ARG A 399 -5.23 -10.59 21.34
#